data_AF-A0A1H9M288-F1
#
_entry.id   AF-A0A1H9M288-F1
#
_cell.length_a   1.000
_cell.length_b   1.000
_cell.length_c   1.000
_cell.angle_alpha   90.00
_cell.angle_beta   90.00
_cell.angle_gamma   90.00
#
_symmetry.space_group_name_H-M   'P 1'
#
loop_
_entity.id
_entity.type
_entity.pdbx_description
1 polymer ?
#
loop_
_entity_poly.entity_id
_entity_poly.type
_entity_poly.pdbx_seq_one_letter_code
_entity_poly.pdbx_strand_id
1 'polypeptide(L)'
;MSAQSVQFGLSALNHYMADPQDVWFVKSPKSFLGAKGLKSQQIAFFDDVVCAMMLHIRQQAELHTQTPIDQAVIGRPVNFQGTGGEEANLQAVGILRRAALRAGFRDVEFQFEPVAAGLEYESQLTRETRVLVVDIGGGTTDCSLLLMGPEWRHKAERSESLLAHSGCRVGGNDLDIMLAYKQLMPLLGAGSPSRSGKALPMLPWWNAIAINDVMAQGDFYSARGGQQLQQMVKDAQQPELVTRLLTLWREKQSYQLLRSAEQAKIDLSVSSKTCCDLSYLDTALDLRLSAQTLREAIDSPLQKMLQQVTEVMQQATVQPEVIYLTGGSARSPLLRQALEQLLPDTKIVQGDDFGSVTLGLTRWANTLFT
;
A
#
# COMPACT_ATOMS: atom_id res chain seq x y z
N MET A 1 -12.72 -25.47 -10.66
CA MET A 1 -11.43 -25.08 -10.08
C MET A 1 -11.17 -26.00 -8.90
N SER A 2 -10.05 -26.73 -8.88
CA SER A 2 -9.69 -27.56 -7.72
C SER A 2 -9.29 -26.65 -6.55
N ALA A 3 -9.43 -27.13 -5.30
CA ALA A 3 -9.09 -26.36 -4.10
C ALA A 3 -7.61 -25.91 -4.00
N GLN A 4 -6.75 -26.33 -4.93
CA GLN A 4 -5.33 -25.95 -5.02
C GLN A 4 -5.03 -24.84 -6.04
N SER A 5 -6.02 -24.35 -6.81
CA SER A 5 -5.76 -23.39 -7.89
C SER A 5 -5.67 -21.92 -7.45
N VAL A 6 -5.94 -21.61 -6.18
CA VAL A 6 -5.85 -20.25 -5.63
C VAL A 6 -5.09 -20.29 -4.32
N GLN A 7 -4.08 -19.43 -4.20
CA GLN A 7 -3.27 -19.28 -2.99
C GLN A 7 -3.38 -17.85 -2.48
N PHE A 8 -3.15 -17.67 -1.17
CA PHE A 8 -3.23 -16.37 -0.50
C PHE A 8 -1.97 -16.08 0.33
N GLY A 9 -1.76 -14.81 0.66
CA GLY A 9 -0.70 -14.37 1.55
C GLY A 9 0.71 -14.74 1.07
N LEU A 10 1.57 -15.10 2.02
CA LEU A 10 2.97 -15.48 1.75
C LEU A 10 3.09 -16.72 0.85
N SER A 11 2.13 -17.64 0.91
CA SER A 11 2.14 -18.82 0.04
C SER A 11 2.06 -18.43 -1.43
N ALA A 12 1.11 -17.54 -1.77
CA ALA A 12 0.96 -17.02 -3.13
C ALA A 12 2.20 -16.26 -3.61
N LEU A 13 2.78 -15.42 -2.73
CA LEU A 13 4.00 -14.68 -3.05
C LEU A 13 5.18 -15.64 -3.29
N ASN A 14 5.38 -16.63 -2.42
CA ASN A 14 6.48 -17.58 -2.55
C ASN A 14 6.32 -18.44 -3.80
N HIS A 15 5.11 -18.87 -4.14
CA HIS A 15 4.82 -19.61 -5.36
C HIS A 15 5.10 -18.75 -6.61
N TYR A 16 4.65 -17.49 -6.61
CA TYR A 16 4.97 -16.55 -7.69
C TYR A 16 6.48 -16.27 -7.82
N MET A 17 7.21 -16.18 -6.71
CA MET A 17 8.66 -15.99 -6.75
C MET A 17 9.42 -17.23 -7.24
N ALA A 18 8.87 -18.43 -7.02
CA ALA A 18 9.45 -19.67 -7.51
C ALA A 18 9.17 -19.91 -9.00
N ASP A 19 7.97 -19.56 -9.47
CA ASP A 19 7.54 -19.73 -10.85
C ASP A 19 6.58 -18.60 -11.30
N PRO A 20 7.11 -17.44 -11.71
CA PRO A 20 6.29 -16.31 -12.12
C PRO A 20 5.70 -16.47 -13.54
N GLN A 21 6.13 -17.49 -14.31
CA GLN A 21 5.76 -17.62 -15.72
C GLN A 21 4.37 -18.21 -15.89
N ASP A 22 4.01 -19.21 -15.09
CA ASP A 22 2.79 -20.02 -15.23
C ASP A 22 1.65 -19.63 -14.27
N VAL A 23 1.79 -18.50 -13.54
CA VAL A 23 0.81 -18.08 -12.54
C VAL A 23 0.34 -16.64 -12.73
N TRP A 24 -0.89 -16.37 -12.29
CA TRP A 24 -1.42 -15.02 -12.16
C TRP A 24 -1.25 -14.55 -10.72
N PHE A 25 -0.54 -13.45 -10.53
CA PHE A 25 -0.33 -12.86 -9.22
C PHE A 25 -0.97 -11.47 -9.14
N VAL A 26 -1.78 -11.25 -8.10
CA VAL A 26 -2.44 -9.97 -7.84
C VAL A 26 -1.95 -9.44 -6.50
N LYS A 27 -1.15 -8.36 -6.52
CA LYS A 27 -0.75 -7.62 -5.32
C LYS A 27 -1.60 -6.37 -5.17
N SER A 28 -1.90 -6.00 -3.93
CA SER A 28 -2.60 -4.76 -3.57
C SER A 28 -3.93 -4.55 -4.32
N PRO A 29 -4.88 -5.52 -4.31
CA PRO A 29 -6.17 -5.39 -4.99
C PRO A 29 -7.09 -4.29 -4.43
N LYS A 30 -6.71 -3.64 -3.32
CA LYS A 30 -7.32 -2.40 -2.81
C LYS A 30 -6.95 -1.16 -3.63
N SER A 31 -5.80 -1.20 -4.32
CA SER A 31 -5.65 -0.38 -5.52
C SER A 31 -6.73 -0.80 -6.52
N PHE A 32 -7.04 -0.22 -7.66
CA PHE A 32 -8.20 -0.66 -8.48
C PHE A 32 -9.61 -0.40 -7.89
N LEU A 33 -9.85 -0.57 -6.59
CA LEU A 33 -11.13 -0.18 -5.99
C LEU A 33 -11.31 1.33 -6.11
N GLY A 34 -12.35 1.73 -6.86
CA GLY A 34 -12.67 3.12 -7.21
C GLY A 34 -11.99 3.64 -8.49
N ALA A 35 -11.14 2.83 -9.15
CA ALA A 35 -10.45 3.25 -10.36
C ALA A 35 -11.45 3.57 -11.50
N LYS A 36 -11.29 4.73 -12.14
CA LYS A 36 -12.11 5.14 -13.28
C LYS A 36 -11.73 4.37 -14.55
N GLY A 37 -12.72 4.14 -15.40
CA GLY A 37 -12.51 3.56 -16.74
C GLY A 37 -12.33 2.04 -16.76
N LEU A 38 -12.56 1.34 -15.65
CA LEU A 38 -12.58 -0.12 -15.63
C LEU A 38 -13.76 -0.65 -16.45
N LYS A 39 -13.47 -1.62 -17.34
CA LYS A 39 -14.49 -2.35 -18.08
C LYS A 39 -15.25 -3.29 -17.13
N SER A 40 -16.50 -3.61 -17.46
CA SER A 40 -17.35 -4.50 -16.62
C SER A 40 -16.70 -5.84 -16.30
N GLN A 41 -15.94 -6.42 -17.24
CA GLN A 41 -15.19 -7.66 -17.03
C GLN A 41 -14.07 -7.50 -15.98
N GLN A 42 -13.38 -6.36 -15.95
CA GLN A 42 -12.35 -6.09 -14.95
C GLN A 42 -12.98 -5.91 -13.57
N ILE A 43 -14.11 -5.21 -13.48
CA ILE A 43 -14.86 -5.06 -12.22
C ILE A 43 -15.30 -6.41 -11.68
N ALA A 44 -15.85 -7.28 -12.53
CA ALA A 44 -16.26 -8.63 -12.14
C ALA A 44 -15.08 -9.47 -11.64
N PHE A 45 -13.94 -9.41 -12.35
CA PHE A 45 -12.73 -10.08 -11.92
C PHE A 45 -12.24 -9.61 -10.54
N PHE A 46 -12.21 -8.31 -10.29
CA PHE A 46 -11.80 -7.79 -8.97
C PHE A 46 -12.80 -8.15 -7.87
N ASP A 47 -14.10 -8.14 -8.16
CA ASP A 47 -15.13 -8.63 -7.24
C ASP A 47 -14.87 -10.10 -6.85
N ASP A 48 -14.54 -10.95 -7.82
CA ASP A 48 -14.19 -12.35 -7.57
C ASP A 48 -12.91 -12.51 -6.72
N VAL A 49 -11.87 -11.72 -7.02
CA VAL A 49 -10.62 -11.73 -6.24
C VAL A 49 -10.87 -11.31 -4.79
N VAL A 50 -11.59 -10.21 -4.58
CA VAL A 50 -11.92 -9.71 -3.23
C VAL A 50 -12.80 -10.71 -2.48
N CYS A 51 -13.81 -11.28 -3.15
CA CYS A 51 -14.67 -12.32 -2.58
C CYS A 51 -13.86 -13.54 -2.13
N ALA A 52 -12.94 -14.03 -2.98
CA ALA A 52 -12.08 -15.16 -2.66
C ALA A 52 -11.19 -14.88 -1.44
N MET A 53 -10.63 -13.66 -1.33
CA MET A 53 -9.83 -13.24 -0.17
C MET A 53 -10.68 -13.19 1.11
N MET A 54 -11.86 -12.59 1.06
CA MET A 54 -12.76 -12.50 2.22
C MET A 54 -13.24 -13.89 2.67
N LEU A 55 -13.61 -14.75 1.72
CA LEU A 55 -14.00 -16.13 2.01
C LEU A 55 -12.86 -16.91 2.67
N HIS A 56 -11.63 -16.76 2.16
CA HIS A 56 -10.46 -17.40 2.76
C HIS A 56 -10.24 -16.93 4.19
N ILE A 57 -10.26 -15.62 4.45
CA ILE A 57 -10.10 -15.06 5.81
C ILE A 57 -11.19 -15.59 6.75
N ARG A 58 -12.46 -15.59 6.31
CA ARG A 58 -13.57 -16.13 7.09
C ARG A 58 -13.35 -17.60 7.43
N GLN A 59 -13.05 -18.43 6.45
CA GLN A 59 -12.80 -19.86 6.65
C GLN A 59 -11.63 -20.12 7.60
N GLN A 60 -10.53 -19.36 7.48
CA GLN A 60 -9.41 -19.49 8.42
C GLN A 60 -9.81 -19.09 9.84
N ALA A 61 -10.60 -18.01 10.00
CA ALA A 61 -11.10 -17.59 11.29
C ALA A 61 -12.06 -18.61 11.91
N GLU A 62 -13.03 -19.13 11.16
CA GLU A 62 -13.97 -20.17 11.60
C GLU A 62 -13.25 -21.47 11.98
N LEU A 63 -12.22 -21.88 11.23
CA LEU A 63 -11.38 -23.03 11.57
C LEU A 63 -10.60 -22.80 12.88
N HIS A 64 -10.23 -21.56 13.19
CA HIS A 64 -9.51 -21.23 14.42
C HIS A 64 -10.46 -21.14 15.62
N THR A 65 -11.60 -20.46 15.48
CA THR A 65 -12.55 -20.22 16.58
C THR A 65 -13.52 -21.35 16.79
N GLN A 66 -13.68 -22.26 15.82
CA GLN A 66 -14.67 -23.33 15.81
C GLN A 66 -16.12 -22.82 15.90
N THR A 67 -16.36 -21.60 15.43
CA THR A 67 -17.68 -20.95 15.42
C THR A 67 -17.98 -20.39 14.03
N PRO A 68 -19.23 -20.44 13.55
CA PRO A 68 -19.61 -19.76 12.33
C PRO A 68 -19.44 -18.25 12.48
N ILE A 69 -18.98 -17.57 11.44
CA ILE A 69 -18.81 -16.11 11.40
C ILE A 69 -19.64 -15.57 10.25
N ASP A 70 -20.72 -14.85 10.55
CA ASP A 70 -21.64 -14.33 9.55
C ASP A 70 -21.83 -12.82 9.60
N GLN A 71 -21.06 -12.10 10.43
CA GLN A 71 -21.07 -10.64 10.51
C GLN A 71 -19.64 -10.11 10.39
N ALA A 72 -19.46 -8.98 9.72
CA ALA A 72 -18.15 -8.38 9.52
C ALA A 72 -18.20 -6.86 9.54
N VAL A 73 -17.22 -6.26 10.22
CA VAL A 73 -16.85 -4.84 10.01
C VAL A 73 -15.61 -4.82 9.13
N ILE A 74 -15.70 -4.11 8.00
CA ILE A 74 -14.63 -4.03 6.99
C ILE A 74 -14.02 -2.62 7.01
N GLY A 75 -12.70 -2.57 7.18
CA GLY A 75 -11.93 -1.32 7.08
C GLY A 75 -11.92 -0.75 5.66
N ARG A 76 -12.06 0.57 5.55
CA ARG A 76 -11.87 1.32 4.30
C ARG A 76 -10.95 2.54 4.50
N PRO A 77 -10.16 2.95 3.49
CA PRO A 77 -9.48 4.23 3.55
C PRO A 77 -10.49 5.38 3.57
N VAL A 78 -10.02 6.58 3.90
CA VAL A 78 -10.82 7.81 3.80
C VAL A 78 -11.28 7.99 2.35
N ASN A 79 -10.32 7.87 1.43
CA ASN A 79 -10.55 7.91 -0.01
C ASN A 79 -10.02 6.64 -0.69
N PHE A 80 -10.87 5.98 -1.45
CA PHE A 80 -10.47 4.94 -2.40
C PHE A 80 -9.78 5.54 -3.62
N GLN A 81 -9.18 4.70 -4.46
CA GLN A 81 -8.51 5.19 -5.67
C GLN A 81 -9.51 5.83 -6.62
N GLY A 82 -9.14 6.92 -7.30
CA GLY A 82 -9.91 7.48 -8.41
C GLY A 82 -10.06 8.99 -8.34
N THR A 83 -10.01 9.68 -9.49
CA THR A 83 -10.30 11.13 -9.59
C THR A 83 -11.80 11.43 -9.49
N GLY A 84 -12.59 10.47 -8.99
CA GLY A 84 -14.05 10.55 -8.89
C GLY A 84 -14.56 11.12 -7.59
N GLY A 85 -13.66 11.34 -6.62
CA GLY A 85 -14.07 11.71 -5.27
C GLY A 85 -15.08 10.70 -4.73
N GLU A 86 -16.24 11.21 -4.31
CA GLU A 86 -17.26 10.40 -3.66
C GLU A 86 -17.85 9.29 -4.54
N GLU A 87 -17.95 9.48 -5.86
CA GLU A 87 -18.44 8.42 -6.76
C GLU A 87 -17.51 7.20 -6.76
N ALA A 88 -16.20 7.42 -6.68
CA ALA A 88 -15.21 6.34 -6.60
C ALA A 88 -15.31 5.60 -5.26
N ASN A 89 -15.53 6.34 -4.16
CA ASN A 89 -15.76 5.76 -2.84
C ASN A 89 -17.00 4.86 -2.82
N LEU A 90 -18.13 5.37 -3.33
CA LEU A 90 -19.38 4.61 -3.40
C LEU A 90 -19.24 3.34 -4.25
N GLN A 91 -18.55 3.44 -5.39
CA GLN A 91 -18.26 2.28 -6.24
C GLN A 91 -17.44 1.23 -5.49
N ALA A 92 -16.34 1.64 -4.85
CA ALA A 92 -15.44 0.76 -4.11
C ALA A 92 -16.15 0.06 -2.95
N VAL A 93 -16.90 0.81 -2.13
CA VAL A 93 -17.72 0.25 -1.04
C VAL A 93 -18.77 -0.72 -1.59
N GLY A 94 -19.39 -0.40 -2.72
CA GLY A 94 -20.33 -1.29 -3.40
C GLY A 94 -19.70 -2.62 -3.84
N ILE A 95 -18.48 -2.60 -4.39
CA ILE A 95 -17.72 -3.81 -4.73
C ILE A 95 -17.42 -4.62 -3.47
N LEU A 96 -16.85 -3.98 -2.45
CA LEU A 96 -16.52 -4.66 -1.18
C LEU A 96 -17.75 -5.29 -0.52
N ARG A 97 -18.89 -4.59 -0.51
CA ARG A 97 -20.13 -5.08 0.08
C ARG A 97 -20.66 -6.31 -0.67
N ARG A 98 -20.68 -6.28 -2.01
CA ARG A 98 -21.09 -7.44 -2.81
C ARG A 98 -20.16 -8.63 -2.61
N ALA A 99 -18.84 -8.42 -2.62
CA ALA A 99 -17.86 -9.45 -2.35
C ALA A 99 -18.05 -10.08 -0.95
N ALA A 100 -18.30 -9.26 0.07
CA ALA A 100 -18.54 -9.73 1.43
C ALA A 100 -19.82 -10.58 1.55
N LEU A 101 -20.93 -10.12 0.96
CA LEU A 101 -22.18 -10.88 0.92
C LEU A 101 -22.00 -12.23 0.19
N ARG A 102 -21.27 -12.23 -0.94
CA ARG A 102 -20.94 -13.45 -1.69
C ARG A 102 -20.01 -14.39 -0.93
N ALA A 103 -19.10 -13.84 -0.11
CA ALA A 103 -18.25 -14.60 0.80
C ALA A 103 -19.05 -15.20 1.97
N GLY A 104 -20.31 -14.80 2.15
CA GLY A 104 -21.28 -15.39 3.08
C GLY A 104 -21.44 -14.65 4.40
N PHE A 105 -21.01 -13.39 4.49
CA PHE A 105 -21.43 -12.50 5.58
C PHE A 105 -22.87 -12.04 5.33
N ARG A 106 -23.72 -12.06 6.37
CA ARG A 106 -25.09 -11.54 6.35
C ARG A 106 -25.11 -10.04 6.59
N ASP A 107 -24.45 -9.61 7.67
CA ASP A 107 -24.37 -8.20 8.05
C ASP A 107 -22.96 -7.67 7.82
N VAL A 108 -22.87 -6.57 7.09
CA VAL A 108 -21.60 -5.96 6.68
C VAL A 108 -21.65 -4.47 6.98
N GLU A 109 -20.74 -4.03 7.84
CA GLU A 109 -20.53 -2.63 8.15
C GLU A 109 -19.14 -2.16 7.72
N PHE A 110 -19.01 -0.87 7.45
CA PHE A 110 -17.74 -0.27 7.04
C PHE A 110 -17.28 0.75 8.06
N GLN A 111 -15.98 0.78 8.30
CA GLN A 111 -15.37 1.79 9.16
C GLN A 111 -14.10 2.32 8.51
N PHE A 112 -13.83 3.62 8.69
CA PHE A 112 -12.58 4.21 8.26
C PHE A 112 -11.41 3.57 9.00
N GLU A 113 -10.38 3.16 8.26
CA GLU A 113 -9.13 2.59 8.79
C GLU A 113 -8.48 3.48 9.87
N PRO A 114 -8.30 4.80 9.68
CA PRO A 114 -7.73 5.65 10.74
C PRO A 114 -8.63 5.77 11.97
N VAL A 115 -9.96 5.71 11.81
CA VAL A 115 -10.89 5.71 12.96
C VAL A 115 -10.75 4.40 13.72
N ALA A 116 -10.75 3.26 13.02
CA ALA A 116 -10.57 1.94 13.63
C ALA A 116 -9.24 1.85 14.39
N ALA A 117 -8.12 2.24 13.78
CA ALA A 117 -6.84 2.26 14.48
C ALA A 117 -6.86 3.14 15.75
N GLY A 118 -7.58 4.26 15.68
CA GLY A 118 -7.82 5.13 16.82
C GLY A 118 -8.56 4.48 17.99
N LEU A 119 -9.53 3.60 17.72
CA LEU A 119 -10.33 2.93 18.76
C LEU A 119 -9.48 2.00 19.66
N GLU A 120 -8.41 1.41 19.13
CA GLU A 120 -7.48 0.63 19.96
C GLU A 120 -6.76 1.54 20.96
N TYR A 121 -6.24 2.68 20.49
CA TYR A 121 -5.58 3.66 21.35
C TYR A 121 -6.55 4.28 22.36
N GLU A 122 -7.79 4.57 21.96
CA GLU A 122 -8.83 5.10 22.83
C GLU A 122 -9.06 4.22 24.07
N SER A 123 -8.92 2.89 23.94
CA SER A 123 -9.11 1.95 25.05
C SER A 123 -8.14 2.19 26.22
N GLN A 124 -7.02 2.87 25.97
CA GLN A 124 -5.97 3.15 26.94
C GLN A 124 -6.12 4.53 27.60
N LEU A 125 -6.99 5.40 27.07
CA LEU A 125 -7.17 6.77 27.58
C LEU A 125 -7.99 6.82 28.87
N THR A 126 -7.69 7.76 29.76
CA THR A 126 -8.44 7.98 31.01
C THR A 126 -9.27 9.27 31.01
N ARG A 127 -9.06 10.13 30.01
CA ARG A 127 -9.78 11.38 29.80
C ARG A 127 -10.01 11.61 28.31
N GLU A 128 -10.93 12.50 27.97
CA GLU A 128 -11.06 12.97 26.60
C GLU A 128 -9.76 13.61 26.12
N THR A 129 -9.31 13.24 24.93
CA THR A 129 -8.06 13.65 24.31
C THR A 129 -8.28 13.86 22.82
N ARG A 130 -7.71 14.93 22.25
CA ARG A 130 -7.67 15.14 20.79
C ARG A 130 -6.53 14.31 20.18
N VAL A 131 -6.88 13.27 19.45
CA VAL A 131 -5.94 12.30 18.87
C VAL A 131 -5.92 12.44 17.36
N LEU A 132 -4.76 12.79 16.80
CA LEU A 132 -4.52 12.73 15.35
C LEU A 132 -3.99 11.34 14.99
N VAL A 133 -4.83 10.51 14.40
CA VAL A 133 -4.41 9.23 13.85
C VAL A 133 -3.80 9.45 12.48
N VAL A 134 -2.59 8.93 12.27
CA VAL A 134 -1.89 8.91 10.99
C VAL A 134 -1.63 7.44 10.63
N ASP A 135 -2.43 6.91 9.71
CA ASP A 135 -2.32 5.54 9.21
C ASP A 135 -1.61 5.51 7.85
N ILE A 136 -0.43 4.90 7.80
CA ILE A 136 0.40 4.80 6.60
C ILE A 136 0.51 3.34 6.18
N GLY A 137 -0.49 2.92 5.42
CA GLY A 137 -0.57 1.58 4.84
C GLY A 137 0.40 1.36 3.67
N GLY A 138 0.21 0.23 2.98
CA GLY A 138 0.99 -0.09 1.79
C GLY A 138 0.63 0.75 0.56
N GLY A 139 -0.62 1.23 0.44
CA GLY A 139 -1.09 1.94 -0.76
C GLY A 139 -1.78 3.28 -0.52
N THR A 140 -2.07 3.61 0.74
CA THR A 140 -2.74 4.85 1.13
C THR A 140 -2.09 5.43 2.38
N THR A 141 -2.30 6.72 2.57
CA THR A 141 -2.05 7.44 3.82
C THR A 141 -3.35 8.12 4.20
N ASP A 142 -3.85 7.79 5.38
CA ASP A 142 -5.15 8.22 5.87
C ASP A 142 -4.97 8.86 7.25
N CYS A 143 -5.49 10.07 7.41
CA CYS A 143 -5.36 10.87 8.63
C CYS A 143 -6.75 11.19 9.18
N SER A 144 -6.92 11.12 10.50
CA SER A 144 -8.16 11.54 11.16
C SER A 144 -7.88 12.16 12.51
N LEU A 145 -8.41 13.35 12.74
CA LEU A 145 -8.41 13.97 14.07
C LEU A 145 -9.72 13.63 14.78
N LEU A 146 -9.61 12.98 15.93
CA LEU A 146 -10.74 12.49 16.70
C LEU A 146 -10.70 12.99 18.16
N LEU A 147 -11.88 13.22 18.73
CA LEU A 147 -12.07 13.22 20.17
C LEU A 147 -12.17 11.77 20.63
N MET A 148 -11.26 11.36 21.51
CA MET A 148 -11.23 10.01 22.05
C MET A 148 -11.20 10.04 23.57
N GLY A 149 -11.94 9.14 24.21
CA GLY A 149 -11.95 9.04 25.66
C GLY A 149 -13.06 8.11 26.18
N PRO A 150 -13.15 7.93 27.51
CA PRO A 150 -14.13 7.02 28.13
C PRO A 150 -15.57 7.27 27.69
N GLU A 151 -15.96 8.52 27.46
CA GLU A 151 -17.32 8.92 27.07
C GLU A 151 -17.73 8.48 25.66
N TRP A 152 -16.75 8.21 24.79
CA TRP A 152 -16.99 7.87 23.39
C TRP A 152 -17.04 6.35 23.14
N ARG A 153 -16.42 5.54 24.01
CA ARG A 153 -16.20 4.09 23.82
C ARG A 153 -17.46 3.28 23.55
N HIS A 154 -18.58 3.68 24.18
CA HIS A 154 -19.84 2.94 24.11
C HIS A 154 -20.86 3.58 23.16
N LYS A 155 -20.49 4.67 22.47
CA LYS A 155 -21.38 5.32 21.52
C LYS A 155 -21.25 4.64 20.15
N ALA A 156 -22.39 4.18 19.62
CA ALA A 156 -22.48 3.69 18.24
C ALA A 156 -22.50 4.84 17.21
N GLU A 157 -23.07 5.99 17.59
CA GLU A 157 -23.01 7.23 16.80
C GLU A 157 -21.81 8.05 17.27
N ARG A 158 -20.89 8.35 16.36
CA ARG A 158 -19.59 8.97 16.65
C ARG A 158 -19.20 10.07 15.66
N SER A 159 -20.11 10.53 14.82
CA SER A 159 -19.82 11.60 13.85
C SER A 159 -19.29 12.86 14.54
N GLU A 160 -19.81 13.20 15.71
CA GLU A 160 -19.34 14.33 16.52
C GLU A 160 -17.90 14.17 17.02
N SER A 161 -17.41 12.94 17.16
CA SER A 161 -16.02 12.68 17.58
C SER A 161 -15.02 12.88 16.45
N LEU A 162 -15.45 12.78 15.18
CA LEU A 162 -14.59 12.90 14.02
C LEU A 162 -14.49 14.37 13.59
N LEU A 163 -13.45 15.06 14.05
CA LEU A 163 -13.29 16.49 13.85
C LEU A 163 -12.85 16.84 12.42
N ALA A 164 -11.98 16.02 11.85
CA ALA A 164 -11.47 16.18 10.48
C ALA A 164 -10.85 14.88 9.98
N HIS A 165 -10.81 14.70 8.66
CA HIS A 165 -10.05 13.62 8.04
C HIS A 165 -9.52 14.03 6.65
N SER A 166 -8.43 13.41 6.25
CA SER A 166 -7.94 13.48 4.87
C SER A 166 -7.25 12.18 4.53
N GLY A 167 -7.14 11.87 3.24
CA GLY A 167 -6.45 10.66 2.81
C GLY A 167 -6.12 10.68 1.33
N CYS A 168 -4.98 10.09 0.98
CA CYS A 168 -4.48 10.03 -0.38
C CYS A 168 -3.92 8.65 -0.76
N ARG A 169 -3.85 8.37 -2.06
CA ARG A 169 -3.27 7.16 -2.64
C ARG A 169 -1.74 7.28 -2.74
N VAL A 170 -1.09 7.50 -1.61
CA VAL A 170 0.35 7.42 -1.48
C VAL A 170 0.64 6.62 -0.22
N GLY A 171 1.33 5.49 -0.34
CA GLY A 171 1.65 4.62 0.78
C GLY A 171 3.06 4.05 0.69
N GLY A 172 3.32 2.99 1.45
CA GLY A 172 4.61 2.31 1.49
C GLY A 172 5.13 1.86 0.12
N ASN A 173 4.24 1.37 -0.74
CA ASN A 173 4.58 0.90 -2.09
C ASN A 173 5.12 2.04 -2.96
N ASP A 174 4.61 3.27 -2.80
CA ASP A 174 5.08 4.42 -3.56
C ASP A 174 6.51 4.81 -3.13
N LEU A 175 6.85 4.62 -1.86
CA LEU A 175 8.23 4.76 -1.37
C LEU A 175 9.14 3.71 -2.03
N ASP A 176 8.69 2.46 -2.14
CA ASP A 176 9.45 1.37 -2.76
C ASP A 176 9.65 1.61 -4.26
N ILE A 177 8.60 2.03 -4.97
CA ILE A 177 8.66 2.40 -6.39
C ILE A 177 9.63 3.54 -6.60
N MET A 178 9.58 4.59 -5.79
CA MET A 178 10.48 5.72 -5.94
C MET A 178 11.93 5.38 -5.60
N LEU A 179 12.18 4.54 -4.59
CA LEU A 179 13.51 4.02 -4.30
C LEU A 179 14.03 3.15 -5.46
N ALA A 180 13.22 2.23 -5.98
CA ALA A 180 13.58 1.41 -7.13
C ALA A 180 13.86 2.28 -8.38
N TYR A 181 13.02 3.28 -8.64
CA TYR A 181 13.17 4.19 -9.77
C TYR A 181 14.47 4.99 -9.70
N LYS A 182 14.79 5.55 -8.52
CA LYS A 182 15.93 6.45 -8.36
C LYS A 182 17.25 5.71 -8.18
N GLN A 183 17.23 4.51 -7.57
CA GLN A 183 18.45 3.82 -7.17
C GLN A 183 18.70 2.51 -7.94
N LEU A 184 17.66 1.70 -8.21
CA LEU A 184 17.82 0.41 -8.88
C LEU A 184 17.78 0.52 -10.41
N MET A 185 16.82 1.27 -10.96
CA MET A 185 16.64 1.42 -12.42
C MET A 185 17.88 1.95 -13.16
N PRO A 186 18.73 2.84 -12.59
CA PRO A 186 19.99 3.22 -13.22
C PRO A 186 20.92 2.04 -13.50
N LEU A 187 20.94 1.02 -12.63
CA LEU A 187 21.71 -0.22 -12.85
C LEU A 187 21.14 -1.06 -14.00
N LEU A 188 19.89 -0.82 -14.38
CA LEU A 188 19.20 -1.43 -15.52
C LEU A 188 19.19 -0.49 -16.75
N GLY A 189 20.02 0.57 -16.73
CA GLY A 189 20.22 1.47 -17.87
C GLY A 189 19.25 2.66 -17.93
N ALA A 190 18.47 2.92 -16.88
CA ALA A 190 17.63 4.12 -16.85
C ALA A 190 18.48 5.39 -16.90
N GLY A 191 18.11 6.33 -17.78
CA GLY A 191 18.88 7.55 -18.03
C GLY A 191 20.12 7.34 -18.89
N SER A 192 20.42 6.11 -19.33
CA SER A 192 21.54 5.87 -20.25
C SER A 192 21.22 6.40 -21.66
N PRO A 193 22.23 6.95 -22.37
CA PRO A 193 22.07 7.40 -23.74
C PRO A 193 22.04 6.22 -24.73
N SER A 194 21.41 6.45 -25.88
CA SER A 194 21.56 5.59 -27.05
C SER A 194 22.89 5.85 -27.76
N ARG A 195 23.27 4.96 -28.69
CA ARG A 195 24.46 5.10 -29.55
C ARG A 195 24.50 6.40 -30.36
N SER A 196 23.33 7.00 -30.58
CA SER A 196 23.18 8.31 -31.25
C SER A 196 23.29 9.52 -30.30
N GLY A 197 23.54 9.30 -29.01
CA GLY A 197 23.60 10.33 -27.97
C GLY A 197 22.24 10.81 -27.46
N LYS A 198 21.13 10.33 -28.02
CA LYS A 198 19.76 10.66 -27.55
C LYS A 198 19.38 9.78 -26.35
N ALA A 199 18.61 10.33 -25.41
CA ALA A 199 18.06 9.57 -24.28
C ALA A 199 17.15 8.43 -24.76
N LEU A 200 17.27 7.27 -24.12
CA LEU A 200 16.32 6.16 -24.31
C LEU A 200 14.95 6.51 -23.71
N PRO A 201 13.84 5.97 -24.25
CA PRO A 201 12.49 6.29 -23.77
C PRO A 201 12.31 5.79 -22.34
N MET A 202 11.93 6.65 -21.39
CA MET A 202 11.91 6.27 -19.97
C MET A 202 10.76 5.36 -19.54
N LEU A 203 9.68 5.34 -20.33
CA LEU A 203 8.43 4.66 -19.97
C LEU A 203 8.60 3.16 -19.64
N PRO A 204 9.42 2.35 -20.35
CA PRO A 204 9.60 0.93 -20.01
C PRO A 204 10.19 0.70 -18.62
N TRP A 205 11.11 1.55 -18.16
CA TRP A 205 11.67 1.44 -16.80
C TRP A 205 10.62 1.76 -15.74
N TRP A 206 9.82 2.81 -15.95
CA TRP A 206 8.71 3.14 -15.05
C TRP A 206 7.67 2.02 -15.02
N ASN A 207 7.26 1.55 -16.19
CA ASN A 207 6.26 0.50 -16.31
C ASN A 207 6.71 -0.81 -15.66
N ALA A 208 8.01 -1.12 -15.67
CA ALA A 208 8.58 -2.30 -15.01
C ALA A 208 8.37 -2.29 -13.49
N ILE A 209 8.39 -1.11 -12.85
CA ILE A 209 8.32 -0.98 -11.40
C ILE A 209 6.97 -0.50 -10.88
N ALA A 210 6.09 0.01 -11.74
CA ALA A 210 4.76 0.47 -11.39
C ALA A 210 3.80 -0.69 -11.06
N ILE A 211 4.13 -1.51 -10.05
CA ILE A 211 3.37 -2.69 -9.62
C ILE A 211 1.96 -2.35 -9.09
N ASN A 212 1.72 -1.07 -8.82
CA ASN A 212 0.43 -0.51 -8.42
C ASN A 212 -0.38 0.04 -9.62
N ASP A 213 0.06 -0.25 -10.86
CA ASP A 213 -0.59 0.10 -12.12
C ASP A 213 -0.60 -1.12 -13.06
N VAL A 214 -1.77 -1.74 -13.19
CA VAL A 214 -1.95 -2.94 -14.04
C VAL A 214 -1.82 -2.63 -15.52
N MET A 215 -2.16 -1.41 -15.97
CA MET A 215 -1.98 -1.06 -17.38
C MET A 215 -0.49 -0.94 -17.69
N ALA A 216 0.27 -0.26 -16.82
CA ALA A 216 1.72 -0.14 -16.97
C ALA A 216 2.42 -1.52 -16.96
N GLN A 217 2.08 -2.40 -16.02
CA GLN A 217 2.63 -3.76 -15.97
C GLN A 217 2.21 -4.60 -17.18
N GLY A 218 0.95 -4.49 -17.61
CA GLY A 218 0.44 -5.15 -18.81
C GLY A 218 1.18 -4.72 -20.08
N ASP A 219 1.42 -3.42 -20.24
CA ASP A 219 2.19 -2.86 -21.35
C ASP A 219 3.64 -3.34 -21.33
N PHE A 220 4.28 -3.33 -20.16
CA PHE A 220 5.65 -3.81 -19.99
C PHE A 220 5.78 -5.28 -20.39
N TYR A 221 4.94 -6.16 -19.84
CA TYR A 221 4.97 -7.60 -20.12
C TYR A 221 4.33 -8.03 -21.45
N SER A 222 3.82 -7.08 -22.24
CA SER A 222 3.26 -7.36 -23.56
C SER A 222 4.34 -7.81 -24.56
N ALA A 223 3.91 -8.51 -25.62
CA ALA A 223 4.78 -8.87 -26.74
C ALA A 223 5.43 -7.63 -27.40
N ARG A 224 4.69 -6.52 -27.48
CA ARG A 224 5.20 -5.23 -27.97
C ARG A 224 6.26 -4.65 -27.03
N GLY A 225 6.03 -4.73 -25.71
CA GLY A 225 7.02 -4.34 -24.69
C GLY A 225 8.32 -5.11 -24.85
N GLY A 226 8.26 -6.43 -25.01
CA GLY A 226 9.43 -7.27 -25.28
C GLY A 226 10.20 -6.87 -26.54
N GLN A 227 9.50 -6.63 -27.65
CA GLN A 227 10.13 -6.15 -28.90
C GLN A 227 10.81 -4.80 -28.72
N GLN A 228 10.17 -3.87 -27.99
CA GLN A 228 10.75 -2.56 -27.69
C GLN A 228 12.03 -2.69 -26.86
N LEU A 229 12.04 -3.54 -25.83
CA LEU A 229 13.23 -3.77 -25.00
C LEU A 229 14.39 -4.37 -25.80
N GLN A 230 14.11 -5.35 -26.67
CA GLN A 230 15.12 -5.94 -27.56
C GLN A 230 15.73 -4.89 -28.50
N GLN A 231 14.92 -3.96 -29.01
CA GLN A 231 15.42 -2.86 -29.83
C GLN A 231 16.26 -1.89 -29.00
N MET A 232 15.82 -1.55 -27.79
CA MET A 232 16.56 -0.67 -26.87
C MET A 232 17.93 -1.24 -26.51
N VAL A 233 18.08 -2.56 -26.35
CA VAL A 233 19.40 -3.19 -26.13
C VAL A 233 20.35 -2.93 -27.30
N LYS A 234 19.86 -3.00 -28.55
CA LYS A 234 20.68 -2.73 -29.73
C LYS A 234 21.07 -1.25 -29.81
N ASP A 235 20.14 -0.37 -29.48
CA ASP A 235 20.30 1.07 -29.59
C ASP A 235 21.07 1.70 -28.42
N ALA A 236 21.18 1.03 -27.28
CA ALA A 236 21.86 1.54 -26.10
C ALA A 236 23.37 1.72 -26.32
N GLN A 237 23.92 2.81 -25.76
CA GLN A 237 25.37 2.96 -25.66
C GLN A 237 25.98 1.93 -24.69
N GLN A 238 25.20 1.53 -23.67
CA GLN A 238 25.54 0.52 -22.66
C GLN A 238 24.52 -0.65 -22.72
N PRO A 239 24.59 -1.53 -23.74
CA PRO A 239 23.66 -2.64 -23.91
C PRO A 239 23.57 -3.57 -22.71
N GLU A 240 24.66 -3.76 -21.97
CA GLU A 240 24.74 -4.61 -20.77
C GLU A 240 23.77 -4.15 -19.68
N LEU A 241 23.62 -2.84 -19.47
CA LEU A 241 22.69 -2.30 -18.49
C LEU A 241 21.24 -2.54 -18.91
N VAL A 242 20.91 -2.25 -20.17
CA VAL A 242 19.55 -2.44 -20.71
C VAL A 242 19.18 -3.93 -20.81
N THR A 243 20.18 -4.81 -20.98
CA THR A 243 19.97 -6.27 -20.96
C THR A 243 19.47 -6.75 -19.59
N ARG A 244 19.80 -6.07 -18.50
CA ARG A 244 19.24 -6.37 -17.17
C ARG A 244 17.74 -6.06 -17.11
N LEU A 245 17.28 -4.97 -17.75
CA LEU A 245 15.84 -4.69 -17.88
C LEU A 245 15.14 -5.75 -18.76
N LEU A 246 15.78 -6.19 -19.85
CA LEU A 246 15.26 -7.28 -20.68
C LEU A 246 15.20 -8.61 -19.90
N THR A 247 16.16 -8.88 -19.03
CA THR A 247 16.16 -10.05 -18.14
C THR A 247 15.01 -9.97 -17.16
N LEU A 248 14.79 -8.81 -16.52
CA LEU A 248 13.66 -8.58 -15.64
C LEU A 248 12.32 -8.82 -16.35
N TRP A 249 12.19 -8.39 -17.61
CA TRP A 249 11.02 -8.67 -18.45
C TRP A 249 10.84 -10.17 -18.74
N ARG A 250 11.91 -10.83 -19.19
CA ARG A 250 11.89 -12.24 -19.60
C ARG A 250 11.55 -13.17 -18.45
N GLU A 251 12.12 -12.90 -17.28
CA GLU A 251 11.96 -13.70 -16.07
C GLU A 251 10.78 -13.23 -15.19
N LYS A 252 10.03 -12.21 -15.61
CA LYS A 252 8.91 -11.61 -14.84
C LYS A 252 9.28 -11.19 -13.40
N GLN A 253 10.44 -10.56 -13.23
CA GLN A 253 11.02 -10.26 -11.92
C GLN A 253 10.70 -8.85 -11.35
N SER A 254 9.69 -8.14 -11.89
CA SER A 254 9.28 -6.82 -11.38
C SER A 254 9.05 -6.81 -9.87
N TYR A 255 8.30 -7.78 -9.34
CA TYR A 255 8.03 -7.85 -7.91
C TYR A 255 9.27 -8.20 -7.08
N GLN A 256 10.17 -9.02 -7.60
CA GLN A 256 11.43 -9.34 -6.90
C GLN A 256 12.31 -8.10 -6.79
N LEU A 257 12.35 -7.27 -7.84
CA LEU A 257 13.05 -5.99 -7.79
C LEU A 257 12.43 -5.02 -6.78
N LEU A 258 11.10 -4.90 -6.77
CA LEU A 258 10.41 -4.04 -5.80
C LEU A 258 10.58 -4.54 -4.36
N ARG A 259 10.59 -5.87 -4.15
CA ARG A 259 10.86 -6.46 -2.84
C ARG A 259 12.28 -6.13 -2.37
N SER A 260 13.25 -6.06 -3.28
CA SER A 260 14.62 -5.68 -2.94
C SER A 260 14.69 -4.21 -2.50
N ALA A 261 13.93 -3.31 -3.15
CA ALA A 261 13.75 -1.93 -2.69
C ALA A 261 13.02 -1.85 -1.33
N GLU A 262 11.94 -2.62 -1.15
CA GLU A 262 11.18 -2.69 0.10
C GLU A 262 12.06 -3.15 1.27
N GLN A 263 12.87 -4.19 1.07
CA GLN A 263 13.80 -4.68 2.08
C GLN A 263 14.87 -3.64 2.40
N ALA A 264 15.46 -2.99 1.39
CA ALA A 264 16.42 -1.93 1.62
C ALA A 264 15.82 -0.75 2.41
N LYS A 265 14.58 -0.36 2.13
CA LYS A 265 13.84 0.67 2.89
C LYS A 265 13.65 0.25 4.35
N ILE A 266 13.27 -1.01 4.60
CA ILE A 266 13.10 -1.56 5.95
C ILE A 266 14.45 -1.56 6.70
N ASP A 267 15.52 -2.06 6.07
CA ASP A 267 16.85 -2.10 6.67
C ASP A 267 17.35 -0.70 7.05
N LEU A 268 17.11 0.28 6.16
CA LEU A 268 17.46 1.68 6.37
C LEU A 268 16.62 2.39 7.44
N SER A 269 15.55 1.75 7.94
CA SER A 269 14.81 2.23 9.10
C SER A 269 15.53 1.91 10.42
N VAL A 270 16.46 0.95 10.41
CA VAL A 270 17.22 0.52 11.60
C VAL A 270 18.71 0.87 11.47
N SER A 271 19.25 0.83 10.27
CA SER A 271 20.67 1.06 9.97
C SER A 271 20.86 2.25 9.03
N SER A 272 22.01 2.94 9.13
CA SER A 272 22.29 4.08 8.24
C SER A 272 22.70 3.69 6.82
N LYS A 273 23.04 2.42 6.60
CA LYS A 273 23.50 1.83 5.33
C LYS A 273 22.96 0.41 5.19
N THR A 274 22.73 -0.02 3.95
CA THR A 274 22.41 -1.41 3.60
C THR A 274 23.00 -1.77 2.23
N CYS A 275 23.03 -3.05 1.91
CA CYS A 275 23.42 -3.57 0.60
C CYS A 275 22.26 -4.36 -0.01
N CYS A 276 21.88 -4.02 -1.24
CA CYS A 276 20.83 -4.68 -1.99
C CYS A 276 21.47 -5.65 -2.99
N ASP A 277 21.25 -6.95 -2.79
CA ASP A 277 21.68 -7.98 -3.74
C ASP A 277 20.72 -8.04 -4.94
N LEU A 278 21.28 -7.96 -6.14
CA LEU A 278 20.58 -7.99 -7.43
C LEU A 278 21.19 -9.06 -8.34
N SER A 279 21.87 -10.07 -7.78
CA SER A 279 22.57 -11.12 -8.54
C SER A 279 21.68 -11.91 -9.49
N TYR A 280 20.36 -11.88 -9.25
CA TYR A 280 19.34 -12.51 -10.09
C TYR A 280 19.13 -11.79 -11.44
N LEU A 281 19.66 -10.56 -11.60
CA LEU A 281 19.65 -9.82 -12.87
C LEU A 281 20.97 -9.90 -13.63
N ASP A 282 22.09 -9.93 -12.90
CA ASP A 282 23.44 -10.00 -13.45
C ASP A 282 24.41 -10.51 -12.36
N THR A 283 25.44 -11.25 -12.76
CA THR A 283 26.34 -11.92 -11.81
C THR A 283 27.06 -10.90 -10.94
N ALA A 284 27.00 -11.08 -9.62
CA ALA A 284 27.62 -10.19 -8.63
C ALA A 284 27.16 -8.72 -8.72
N LEU A 285 25.92 -8.48 -9.17
CA LEU A 285 25.32 -7.15 -9.13
C LEU A 285 24.78 -6.85 -7.72
N ASP A 286 25.34 -5.84 -7.07
CA ASP A 286 24.84 -5.30 -5.80
C ASP A 286 24.77 -3.77 -5.81
N LEU A 287 24.01 -3.21 -4.87
CA LEU A 287 23.91 -1.78 -4.66
C LEU A 287 24.00 -1.40 -3.19
N ARG A 288 24.97 -0.56 -2.85
CA ARG A 288 25.06 0.06 -1.52
C ARG A 288 24.14 1.27 -1.42
N LEU A 289 23.26 1.26 -0.42
CA LEU A 289 22.30 2.32 -0.16
C LEU A 289 22.56 2.94 1.21
N SER A 290 22.13 4.19 1.37
CA SER A 290 22.22 4.94 2.62
C SER A 290 20.88 5.59 2.98
N ALA A 291 20.73 5.98 4.25
CA ALA A 291 19.56 6.74 4.70
C ALA A 291 19.38 8.06 3.93
N GLN A 292 20.49 8.68 3.48
CA GLN A 292 20.45 9.91 2.68
C GLN A 292 19.88 9.66 1.27
N THR A 293 20.34 8.61 0.58
CA THR A 293 19.82 8.24 -0.74
C THR A 293 18.35 7.82 -0.67
N LEU A 294 17.91 7.21 0.44
CA LEU A 294 16.50 6.92 0.68
C LEU A 294 15.70 8.21 0.81
N ARG A 295 16.14 9.16 1.66
CA ARG A 295 15.48 10.46 1.86
C ARG A 295 15.27 11.20 0.55
N GLU A 296 16.31 11.29 -0.28
CA GLU A 296 16.23 11.94 -1.59
C GLU A 296 15.28 11.23 -2.55
N ALA A 297 15.24 9.89 -2.53
CA ALA A 297 14.35 9.12 -3.39
C ALA A 297 12.88 9.31 -3.03
N ILE A 298 12.56 9.41 -1.74
CA ILE A 298 11.18 9.39 -1.24
C ILE A 298 10.61 10.77 -0.89
N ASP A 299 11.35 11.85 -1.11
CA ASP A 299 10.91 13.20 -0.70
C ASP A 299 9.53 13.54 -1.28
N SER A 300 9.32 13.36 -2.58
CA SER A 300 8.03 13.66 -3.22
C SER A 300 6.83 12.89 -2.62
N PRO A 301 6.85 11.54 -2.50
CA PRO A 301 5.75 10.85 -1.83
C PRO A 301 5.63 11.21 -0.35
N LEU A 302 6.74 11.44 0.37
CA LEU A 302 6.70 11.88 1.76
C LEU A 302 5.96 13.22 1.93
N GLN A 303 6.24 14.22 1.09
CA GLN A 303 5.52 15.50 1.13
C GLN A 303 4.02 15.33 0.90
N LYS A 304 3.61 14.42 0.00
CA LYS A 304 2.19 14.11 -0.22
C LYS A 304 1.52 13.47 0.99
N MET A 305 2.24 12.64 1.73
CA MET A 305 1.74 12.07 3.00
C MET A 305 1.55 13.17 4.06
N LEU A 306 2.55 14.04 4.23
CA LEU A 306 2.50 15.16 5.19
C LEU A 306 1.41 16.18 4.84
N GLN A 307 1.15 16.38 3.55
CA GLN A 307 0.05 17.24 3.09
C GLN A 307 -1.31 16.78 3.66
N GLN A 308 -1.52 15.48 3.89
CA GLN A 308 -2.76 14.98 4.47
C GLN A 308 -2.92 15.41 5.94
N VAL A 309 -1.81 15.43 6.69
CA VAL A 309 -1.81 15.97 8.06
C VAL A 309 -2.14 17.46 8.04
N THR A 310 -1.50 18.22 7.15
CA THR A 310 -1.78 19.65 6.98
C THR A 310 -3.24 19.92 6.63
N GLU A 311 -3.84 19.12 5.74
CA GLU A 311 -5.25 19.23 5.37
C GLU A 311 -6.18 18.96 6.56
N VAL A 312 -5.89 17.93 7.38
CA VAL A 312 -6.66 17.68 8.61
C VAL A 312 -6.55 18.87 9.58
N MET A 313 -5.36 19.47 9.72
CA MET A 313 -5.15 20.65 10.57
C MET A 313 -5.81 21.92 10.05
N GLN A 314 -6.04 22.03 8.74
CA GLN A 314 -6.77 23.15 8.14
C GLN A 314 -8.29 22.99 8.31
N GLN A 315 -8.78 21.75 8.25
CA GLN A 315 -10.20 21.44 8.48
C GLN A 315 -10.57 21.54 9.97
N ALA A 316 -9.67 21.10 10.85
CA ALA A 316 -9.87 21.17 12.29
C ALA A 316 -9.60 22.58 12.83
N THR A 317 -10.48 23.08 13.70
CA THR A 317 -10.26 24.34 14.42
C THR A 317 -9.41 24.19 15.68
N VAL A 318 -8.93 22.97 15.96
CA VAL A 318 -8.24 22.61 17.20
C VAL A 318 -6.98 21.80 16.92
N GLN A 319 -5.96 21.95 17.77
CA GLN A 319 -4.69 21.22 17.69
C GLN A 319 -4.79 19.85 18.38
N PRO A 320 -4.14 18.79 17.83
CA PRO A 320 -4.05 17.51 18.51
C PRO A 320 -3.20 17.60 19.79
N GLU A 321 -3.54 16.79 20.78
CA GLU A 321 -2.70 16.59 21.97
C GLU A 321 -1.69 15.46 21.76
N VAL A 322 -2.02 14.52 20.87
CA VAL A 322 -1.19 13.36 20.56
C VAL A 322 -1.39 12.94 19.11
N ILE A 323 -0.29 12.53 18.47
CA ILE A 323 -0.30 11.85 17.18
C ILE A 323 -0.20 10.34 17.46
N TYR A 324 -1.18 9.58 17.00
CA TYR A 324 -1.13 8.12 17.00
C TYR A 324 -0.72 7.65 15.60
N LEU A 325 0.52 7.16 15.50
CA LEU A 325 1.14 6.76 14.23
C LEU A 325 1.04 5.23 14.08
N THR A 326 0.46 4.76 12.97
CA THR A 326 0.23 3.32 12.70
C THR A 326 0.47 2.97 11.23
N GLY A 327 0.61 1.68 10.95
CA GLY A 327 0.85 1.13 9.60
C GLY A 327 2.31 0.74 9.38
N GLY A 328 2.54 -0.26 8.53
CA GLY A 328 3.87 -0.85 8.34
C GLY A 328 4.96 0.14 7.88
N SER A 329 4.58 1.20 7.16
CA SER A 329 5.48 2.26 6.69
C SER A 329 5.79 3.31 7.75
N ALA A 330 4.96 3.39 8.79
CA ALA A 330 5.07 4.37 9.87
C ALA A 330 6.30 4.13 10.77
N ARG A 331 6.96 2.97 10.63
CA ARG A 331 8.25 2.66 11.24
C ARG A 331 9.42 3.49 10.69
N SER A 332 9.24 4.14 9.55
CA SER A 332 10.28 4.94 8.92
C SER A 332 10.68 6.12 9.83
N PRO A 333 11.97 6.22 10.23
CA PRO A 333 12.46 7.35 11.01
C PRO A 333 12.30 8.69 10.28
N LEU A 334 12.33 8.67 8.94
CA LEU A 334 12.13 9.85 8.10
C LEU A 334 10.71 10.40 8.23
N LEU A 335 9.71 9.51 8.31
CA LEU A 335 8.31 9.90 8.51
C LEU A 335 8.09 10.49 9.90
N ARG A 336 8.61 9.81 10.94
CA ARG A 336 8.56 10.31 12.32
C ARG A 336 9.19 11.69 12.44
N GLN A 337 10.42 11.86 11.94
CA GLN A 337 11.13 13.13 11.98
C GLN A 337 10.35 14.25 11.27
N ALA A 338 9.73 13.94 10.12
CA ALA A 338 8.96 14.92 9.38
C ALA A 338 7.66 15.32 10.11
N LEU A 339 7.00 14.39 10.79
CA LEU A 339 5.84 14.68 11.64
C LEU A 339 6.23 15.51 12.87
N GLU A 340 7.36 15.21 13.51
CA GLU A 340 7.90 15.99 14.64
C GLU A 340 8.25 17.42 14.21
N GLN A 341 8.70 17.63 12.97
CA GLN A 341 8.94 18.97 12.43
C GLN A 341 7.63 19.70 12.11
N LEU A 342 6.62 18.99 11.63
CA LEU A 342 5.33 19.58 11.25
C LEU A 342 4.49 19.98 12.49
N LEU A 343 4.55 19.17 13.56
CA LEU A 343 3.81 19.37 14.80
C LEU A 343 4.75 19.20 16.02
N PRO A 344 5.64 20.17 16.28
CA PRO A 344 6.74 20.03 17.26
C PRO A 344 6.29 19.89 18.71
N ASP A 345 5.13 20.46 19.05
CA ASP A 345 4.59 20.42 20.42
C ASP A 345 3.67 19.21 20.67
N THR A 346 3.48 18.33 19.66
CA THR A 346 2.56 17.21 19.75
C THR A 346 3.31 15.90 19.94
N LYS A 347 3.01 15.19 21.03
CA LYS A 347 3.63 13.90 21.32
C LYS A 347 3.24 12.86 20.26
N ILE A 348 4.22 12.11 19.73
CA ILE A 348 3.97 10.97 18.84
C ILE A 348 4.00 9.66 19.64
N VAL A 349 2.92 8.89 19.56
CA VAL A 349 2.79 7.53 20.09
C VAL A 349 2.75 6.56 18.92
N GLN A 350 3.57 5.50 18.99
CA GLN A 350 3.55 4.42 18.00
C GLN A 350 2.47 3.39 18.37
N GLY A 351 1.61 3.05 17.41
CA GLY A 351 0.66 1.94 17.52
C GLY A 351 1.27 0.58 17.17
N ASP A 352 0.43 -0.46 17.18
CA ASP A 352 0.79 -1.72 16.53
C ASP A 352 0.69 -1.53 15.01
N ASP A 353 1.83 -1.60 14.34
CA ASP A 353 1.99 -1.31 12.91
C ASP A 353 1.15 -2.21 11.98
N PHE A 354 0.67 -3.36 12.48
CA PHE A 354 -0.08 -4.34 11.68
C PHE A 354 -1.44 -4.68 12.28
N GLY A 355 -1.60 -4.62 13.60
CA GLY A 355 -2.80 -5.04 14.32
C GLY A 355 -3.82 -3.94 14.63
N SER A 356 -3.40 -2.66 14.70
CA SER A 356 -4.25 -1.59 15.27
C SER A 356 -5.59 -1.43 14.56
N VAL A 357 -5.60 -1.43 13.23
CA VAL A 357 -6.83 -1.34 12.43
C VAL A 357 -7.73 -2.55 12.70
N THR A 358 -7.20 -3.77 12.62
CA THR A 358 -7.99 -5.00 12.80
C THR A 358 -8.59 -5.09 14.21
N LEU A 359 -7.80 -4.81 15.25
CA LEU A 359 -8.28 -4.77 16.64
C LEU A 359 -9.38 -3.72 16.82
N GLY A 360 -9.18 -2.54 16.26
CA GLY A 360 -10.18 -1.48 16.25
C GLY A 360 -11.49 -1.86 15.57
N LEU A 361 -11.41 -2.55 14.43
CA LEU A 361 -12.59 -3.07 13.73
C LEU A 361 -13.31 -4.14 14.55
N THR A 362 -12.59 -5.00 15.27
CA THR A 362 -13.19 -5.98 16.19
C THR A 362 -13.88 -5.30 17.37
N ARG A 363 -13.28 -4.24 17.95
CA ARG A 363 -13.95 -3.45 19.00
C ARG A 363 -15.22 -2.79 18.48
N TRP A 364 -15.17 -2.25 17.26
CA TRP A 364 -16.35 -1.67 16.61
C TRP A 364 -17.44 -2.72 16.36
N ALA A 365 -17.05 -3.92 15.91
CA ALA A 365 -17.97 -5.03 15.72
C ALA A 365 -18.70 -5.39 17.02
N ASN A 366 -18.01 -5.45 18.16
CA ASN A 366 -18.64 -5.73 19.46
C ASN A 366 -19.64 -4.64 19.92
N THR A 367 -19.50 -3.41 19.42
CA THR A 367 -20.45 -2.32 19.68
C THR A 367 -21.70 -2.42 18.79
N LEU A 368 -21.54 -2.92 17.56
CA LEU A 368 -22.62 -2.99 16.57
C LEU A 368 -23.41 -4.29 16.61
N PHE A 369 -22.71 -5.40 16.76
CA PHE A 369 -23.24 -6.76 16.68
C PHE A 369 -23.25 -7.35 18.09
N THR A 370 -24.39 -7.22 18.75
CA THR A 370 -24.68 -7.77 20.09
C THR A 370 -25.39 -9.11 20.02
#